data_AF-A0A956WS38-F1
#
_entry.id   AF-A0A956WS38-F1
#
_cell.length_a   1.000
_cell.length_b   1.000
_cell.length_c   1.000
_cell.angle_alpha   90.00
_cell.angle_beta   90.00
_cell.angle_gamma   90.00
#
_symmetry.space_group_name_H-M   'P 1'
#
loop_
_entity.id
_entity.type
_entity.pdbx_description
1 polymer ?
#
loop_
_entity_poly.entity_id
_entity_poly.type
_entity_poly.pdbx_seq_one_letter_code
_entity_poly.pdbx_strand_id
1 'polypeptide(L)'
;MKLLLLRCPKCNFALSPGQDDQVVQCPNCRGAVAIHEGGLALLAAQYVRPTVETPPLWLPFWVYRGKVTIKERKTQGGRSAEKDAQAFWAQPRQVYIPAWACELVEARDIVEMMLEKQPAMEAIIPPEGAAFEPAVVTTADARKLLELVIVSIEAGRRDWMESLDFDLRLDSEALWLLPAERRKDEWNLLLKNF
;
A
#
# COMPACT_ATOMS: atom_id res chain seq x y z
N MET A 1 27.05 -13.05 7.19
CA MET A 1 26.10 -13.61 6.21
C MET A 1 25.48 -14.85 6.83
N LYS A 2 24.18 -14.82 7.14
CA LYS A 2 23.45 -15.92 7.79
C LYS A 2 22.61 -16.62 6.72
N LEU A 3 22.82 -17.91 6.51
CA LEU A 3 21.98 -18.69 5.60
C LEU A 3 20.62 -18.91 6.27
N LEU A 4 19.57 -18.49 5.58
CA LEU A 4 18.19 -18.60 6.06
C LEU A 4 17.54 -19.79 5.37
N LEU A 5 17.09 -20.78 6.14
CA LEU A 5 16.35 -21.90 5.58
C LEU A 5 14.93 -21.42 5.23
N LEU A 6 14.65 -21.32 3.93
CA LEU A 6 13.40 -20.79 3.42
C LEU A 6 12.28 -21.85 3.51
N ARG A 7 11.72 -22.05 4.70
CA ARG A 7 10.60 -22.96 4.96
C ARG A 7 9.47 -22.27 5.71
N CYS A 8 8.24 -22.49 5.26
CA CYS A 8 7.05 -21.90 5.86
C CYS A 8 6.98 -22.20 7.37
N PRO A 9 6.92 -21.19 8.24
CA PRO A 9 6.83 -21.42 9.69
C PRO A 9 5.59 -22.19 10.13
N LYS A 10 4.52 -22.20 9.33
CA LYS A 10 3.25 -22.88 9.63
C LYS A 10 3.24 -24.36 9.24
N CYS A 11 3.80 -24.72 8.09
CA CYS A 11 3.66 -26.07 7.53
C CYS A 11 4.99 -26.72 7.07
N ASN A 12 6.11 -26.04 7.29
CA ASN A 12 7.47 -26.49 6.94
C ASN A 12 7.72 -26.73 5.45
N PHE A 13 6.78 -26.35 4.57
CA PHE A 13 6.94 -26.45 3.13
C PHE A 13 8.05 -25.51 2.63
N ALA A 14 8.83 -25.94 1.64
CA ALA A 14 9.90 -25.14 1.05
C ALA A 14 9.34 -23.91 0.33
N LEU A 15 9.91 -22.73 0.61
CA LEU A 15 9.55 -21.47 -0.05
C LEU A 15 10.60 -21.14 -1.11
N SER A 16 10.15 -20.55 -2.21
CA SER A 16 11.01 -20.12 -3.32
C SER A 16 10.74 -18.64 -3.65
N PRO A 17 11.06 -17.71 -2.73
CA PRO A 17 10.94 -16.27 -2.99
C PRO A 17 11.89 -15.82 -4.11
N GLY A 18 11.52 -14.76 -4.81
CA GLY A 18 12.41 -13.94 -5.62
C GLY A 18 13.48 -13.26 -4.78
N GLN A 19 14.45 -12.60 -5.43
CA GLN A 19 15.57 -11.94 -4.74
C GLN A 19 15.12 -10.82 -3.81
N ASP A 20 14.10 -10.07 -4.23
CA ASP A 20 13.63 -8.86 -3.53
C ASP A 20 12.33 -9.07 -2.74
N ASP A 21 11.78 -10.29 -2.77
CA ASP A 21 10.52 -10.59 -2.09
C ASP A 21 10.65 -10.45 -0.57
N GLN A 22 9.82 -9.58 0.00
CA GLN A 22 9.68 -9.32 1.43
C GLN A 22 8.54 -10.10 2.05
N VAL A 23 7.48 -10.39 1.29
CA VAL A 23 6.38 -11.26 1.71
C VAL A 23 5.97 -12.18 0.58
N VAL A 24 5.92 -13.48 0.85
CA VAL A 24 5.46 -14.49 -0.11
C VAL A 24 4.30 -15.30 0.43
N GLN A 25 3.48 -15.84 -0.47
CA GLN A 25 2.48 -16.83 -0.10
C GLN A 25 3.10 -18.23 -0.07
N CYS A 26 2.87 -18.98 1.01
CA CYS A 26 3.21 -20.41 1.00
C CYS A 26 2.29 -21.17 0.02
N PRO A 27 2.82 -21.92 -0.96
CA PRO A 27 2.00 -22.62 -1.94
C PRO A 27 1.19 -23.78 -1.34
N ASN A 28 1.62 -24.31 -0.20
CA ASN A 28 0.96 -25.43 0.47
C ASN A 28 -0.17 -24.97 1.42
N CYS A 29 0.15 -24.13 2.41
CA CYS A 29 -0.84 -23.73 3.43
C CYS A 29 -1.47 -22.35 3.21
N ARG A 30 -1.09 -21.66 2.12
CA ARG A 30 -1.57 -20.33 1.69
C ARG A 30 -1.35 -19.17 2.67
N GLY A 31 -0.61 -19.40 3.75
CA GLY A 31 -0.23 -18.35 4.69
C GLY A 31 0.77 -17.36 4.06
N ALA A 32 0.58 -16.07 4.33
CA ALA A 32 1.58 -15.06 4.02
C ALA A 32 2.77 -15.19 4.98
N VAL A 33 3.97 -15.20 4.42
CA VAL A 33 5.23 -15.36 5.15
C VAL A 33 6.09 -14.15 4.83
N ALA A 34 6.37 -13.36 5.86
CA ALA A 34 7.30 -12.25 5.77
C ALA A 34 8.75 -12.74 5.93
N ILE A 35 9.63 -12.18 5.11
CA ILE A 35 11.05 -12.51 5.01
C ILE A 35 11.84 -11.31 5.51
N HIS A 36 12.61 -11.52 6.57
CA HIS A 36 13.44 -10.48 7.16
C HIS A 36 14.82 -11.05 7.52
N GLU A 37 15.80 -10.19 7.76
CA GLU A 37 17.15 -10.62 8.16
C GLU A 37 17.14 -11.52 9.42
N GLY A 38 16.18 -11.29 10.33
CA GLY A 38 16.02 -12.04 11.57
C GLY A 38 15.42 -13.44 11.40
N GLY A 39 14.77 -13.74 10.27
CA GLY A 39 14.03 -15.00 10.08
C GLY A 39 12.79 -14.86 9.21
N LEU A 40 11.98 -15.92 9.20
CA LEU A 40 10.66 -15.95 8.60
C LEU A 40 9.59 -15.77 9.67
N ALA A 41 8.59 -14.94 9.39
CA ALA A 41 7.45 -14.74 10.27
C ALA A 41 6.13 -14.94 9.51
N LEU A 42 5.11 -15.44 10.19
CA LEU A 42 3.76 -15.44 9.63
C LEU A 42 3.19 -14.02 9.72
N LEU A 43 2.62 -13.56 8.61
CA LEU A 43 1.95 -12.27 8.53
C LEU A 43 0.45 -12.49 8.33
N ALA A 44 -0.36 -11.76 9.06
CA ALA A 44 -1.80 -11.75 8.83
C ALA A 44 -2.09 -10.92 7.57
N ALA A 45 -2.57 -11.57 6.52
CA ALA A 45 -3.02 -10.93 5.29
C ALA A 45 -4.56 -10.98 5.22
N GLN A 46 -5.19 -9.86 4.85
CA GLN A 46 -6.65 -9.75 4.73
C GLN A 46 -7.05 -9.62 3.26
N TYR A 47 -7.97 -10.45 2.79
CA TYR A 47 -8.51 -10.36 1.43
C TYR A 47 -9.71 -9.43 1.41
N VAL A 48 -9.77 -8.51 0.44
CA VAL A 48 -10.91 -7.60 0.26
C VAL A 48 -12.01 -8.26 -0.57
N ARG A 49 -13.27 -8.02 -0.23
CA ARG A 49 -14.42 -8.43 -1.03
C ARG A 49 -14.32 -7.88 -2.47
N PRO A 50 -14.26 -8.74 -3.50
CA PRO A 50 -14.27 -8.32 -4.90
C PRO A 50 -15.68 -7.96 -5.39
N THR A 51 -15.75 -7.17 -6.46
CA THR A 51 -16.99 -6.90 -7.22
C THR A 51 -17.33 -8.00 -8.24
N VAL A 52 -16.38 -8.90 -8.50
CA VAL A 52 -16.52 -10.06 -9.39
C VAL A 52 -16.37 -11.35 -8.58
N GLU A 53 -16.97 -12.44 -9.04
CA GLU A 53 -16.93 -13.73 -8.33
C GLU A 53 -15.51 -14.30 -8.24
N THR A 54 -14.76 -14.24 -9.35
CA THR A 54 -13.40 -14.79 -9.45
C THR A 54 -12.46 -13.70 -9.94
N PRO A 55 -11.87 -12.89 -9.04
CA PRO A 55 -10.89 -11.90 -9.44
C PRO A 55 -9.64 -12.59 -10.00
N PRO A 56 -9.05 -12.07 -11.10
CA PRO A 56 -7.93 -12.74 -11.75
C PRO A 56 -6.63 -12.63 -10.94
N LEU A 57 -6.49 -11.57 -10.14
CA LEU A 57 -5.30 -11.33 -9.33
C LEU A 57 -5.64 -10.69 -7.99
N TRP A 58 -4.78 -10.94 -7.01
CA TRP A 58 -4.76 -10.25 -5.72
C TRP A 58 -3.44 -9.50 -5.56
N LEU A 59 -3.52 -8.18 -5.42
CA LEU A 59 -2.36 -7.31 -5.26
C LEU A 59 -2.16 -6.96 -3.78
N PRO A 60 -0.93 -7.05 -3.25
CA PRO A 60 -0.65 -6.71 -1.87
C PRO A 60 -0.55 -5.20 -1.66
N PHE A 61 -1.18 -4.69 -0.60
CA PHE A 61 -1.09 -3.31 -0.16
C PHE A 61 -0.72 -3.26 1.31
N TRP A 62 0.25 -2.42 1.63
CA TRP A 62 0.42 -1.95 3.00
C TRP A 62 -0.67 -0.95 3.32
N VAL A 63 -1.47 -1.27 4.35
CA VAL A 63 -2.58 -0.43 4.78
C VAL A 63 -2.29 0.13 6.16
N TYR A 64 -2.40 1.45 6.26
CA TYR A 64 -2.17 2.19 7.49
C TYR A 64 -3.35 3.12 7.80
N ARG A 65 -3.49 3.46 9.08
CA ARG A 65 -4.20 4.68 9.48
C ARG A 65 -3.19 5.81 9.52
N GLY A 66 -3.19 6.66 8.50
CA GLY A 66 -2.26 7.77 8.35
C GLY A 66 -2.84 9.07 8.89
N LYS A 67 -2.01 9.85 9.59
CA LYS A 67 -2.29 11.24 9.95
C LYS A 67 -1.15 12.13 9.45
N VAL A 68 -1.51 13.09 8.61
CA VAL A 68 -0.62 14.15 8.13
C VAL A 68 -0.94 15.42 8.89
N THR A 69 0.07 16.13 9.37
CA THR A 69 -0.10 17.43 10.04
C THR A 69 0.86 18.42 9.41
N ILE A 70 0.33 19.35 8.62
CA ILE A 70 1.11 20.43 8.01
C ILE A 70 1.53 21.39 9.12
N LYS A 71 2.84 21.60 9.27
CA LYS A 71 3.44 22.56 10.21
C LYS A 71 3.63 23.92 9.56
N GLU A 72 4.11 23.92 8.33
CA GLU A 72 4.34 25.13 7.56
C GLU A 72 4.11 24.86 6.08
N ARG A 73 3.45 25.80 5.40
CA ARG A 73 3.32 25.82 3.94
C ARG A 73 3.52 27.24 3.45
N LYS A 74 4.59 27.49 2.69
CA LYS A 74 4.90 28.81 2.13
C LYS A 74 4.50 28.87 0.67
N THR A 75 3.79 29.92 0.27
CA THR A 75 3.39 30.15 -1.13
C THR A 75 3.81 31.51 -1.62
N GLN A 76 4.07 31.62 -2.93
CA GLN A 76 4.34 32.88 -3.60
C GLN A 76 3.04 33.53 -4.12
N GLY A 77 2.94 34.86 -3.99
CA GLY A 77 1.92 35.64 -4.68
C GLY A 77 0.56 35.77 -3.98
N GLY A 78 0.45 35.50 -2.68
CA GLY A 78 -0.73 35.82 -1.86
C GLY A 78 -1.98 34.96 -2.10
N ARG A 79 -1.98 34.08 -3.11
CA ARG A 79 -2.93 32.96 -3.21
C ARG A 79 -2.40 31.77 -2.40
N SER A 80 -3.24 31.23 -1.53
CA SER A 80 -2.90 30.09 -0.69
C SER A 80 -4.05 29.08 -0.70
N ALA A 81 -3.74 27.85 -1.09
CA ALA A 81 -4.62 26.69 -0.97
C ALA A 81 -4.52 26.05 0.43
N GLU A 82 -4.04 26.78 1.44
CA GLU A 82 -3.87 26.30 2.81
C GLU A 82 -5.18 25.78 3.42
N LYS A 83 -6.33 26.40 3.13
CA LYS A 83 -7.63 25.89 3.57
C LYS A 83 -7.97 24.55 2.94
N ASP A 84 -7.66 24.37 1.66
CA ASP A 84 -7.90 23.10 0.96
C ASP A 84 -6.97 22.01 1.47
N ALA A 85 -5.70 22.36 1.72
CA ALA A 85 -4.72 21.47 2.33
C ALA A 85 -5.15 21.04 3.73
N GLN A 86 -5.53 22.00 4.57
CA GLN A 86 -5.99 21.73 5.92
C GLN A 86 -7.27 20.90 5.92
N ALA A 87 -8.22 21.18 5.03
CA ALA A 87 -9.45 20.38 4.90
C ALA A 87 -9.15 18.94 4.44
N PHE A 88 -8.23 18.76 3.49
CA PHE A 88 -7.85 17.44 3.00
C PHE A 88 -7.20 16.60 4.10
N TRP A 89 -6.26 17.17 4.85
CA TRP A 89 -5.51 16.48 5.91
C TRP A 89 -6.15 16.58 7.30
N ALA A 90 -7.33 17.19 7.43
CA ALA A 90 -7.99 17.46 8.72
C ALA A 90 -8.23 16.20 9.56
N GLN A 91 -8.46 15.06 8.90
CA GLN A 91 -8.80 13.80 9.54
C GLN A 91 -7.80 12.72 9.16
N PRO A 92 -7.52 11.77 10.08
CA PRO A 92 -6.77 10.57 9.73
C PRO A 92 -7.46 9.82 8.59
N ARG A 93 -6.68 9.38 7.61
CA ARG A 93 -7.15 8.67 6.42
C ARG A 93 -6.60 7.26 6.40
N GLN A 94 -7.31 6.36 5.73
CA GLN A 94 -6.71 5.08 5.37
C GLN A 94 -5.76 5.32 4.21
N VAL A 95 -4.54 4.82 4.35
CA VAL A 95 -3.51 4.90 3.32
C VAL A 95 -3.28 3.51 2.78
N TYR A 96 -3.29 3.38 1.47
CA TYR A 96 -3.11 2.12 0.76
C TYR A 96 -1.90 2.25 -0.14
N ILE A 97 -0.85 1.50 0.16
CA ILE A 97 0.44 1.61 -0.53
C ILE A 97 0.74 0.30 -1.25
N PRO A 98 0.85 0.31 -2.59
CA PRO A 98 1.28 -0.84 -3.37
C PRO A 98 2.51 -1.50 -2.78
N ALA A 99 2.43 -2.81 -2.56
CA ALA A 99 3.52 -3.57 -1.97
C ALA A 99 4.24 -4.48 -2.97
N TRP A 100 3.74 -4.64 -4.19
CA TRP A 100 4.35 -5.45 -5.25
C TRP A 100 5.30 -4.63 -6.14
N ALA A 101 6.02 -5.31 -7.03
CA ALA A 101 6.89 -4.67 -8.00
C ALA A 101 6.07 -3.86 -9.01
N CYS A 102 6.08 -2.53 -8.87
CA CYS A 102 5.45 -1.58 -9.80
C CYS A 102 6.32 -0.35 -10.00
N GLU A 103 6.10 0.35 -11.11
CA GLU A 103 6.80 1.60 -11.43
C GLU A 103 6.42 2.70 -10.43
N LEU A 104 7.38 3.56 -10.09
CA LEU A 104 7.18 4.61 -9.07
C LEU A 104 6.02 5.56 -9.40
N VAL A 105 5.86 5.90 -10.68
CA VAL A 105 4.77 6.77 -11.15
C VAL A 105 3.41 6.09 -10.95
N GLU A 106 3.29 4.82 -11.34
CA GLU A 106 2.07 4.02 -11.15
C GLU A 106 1.75 3.88 -9.66
N ALA A 107 2.75 3.59 -8.82
CA ALA A 107 2.57 3.46 -7.39
C ALA A 107 2.07 4.78 -6.76
N ARG A 108 2.67 5.92 -7.13
CA ARG A 108 2.24 7.24 -6.68
C ARG A 108 0.79 7.52 -7.06
N ASP A 109 0.44 7.30 -8.32
CA ASP A 109 -0.90 7.61 -8.85
C ASP A 109 -1.97 6.73 -8.19
N ILE A 110 -1.69 5.45 -7.92
CA ILE A 110 -2.57 4.57 -7.14
C ILE A 110 -2.76 5.09 -5.72
N VAL A 111 -1.69 5.46 -5.02
CA VAL A 111 -1.78 5.96 -3.63
C VAL A 111 -2.59 7.26 -3.57
N GLU A 112 -2.33 8.20 -4.48
CA GLU A 112 -3.06 9.46 -4.59
C GLU A 112 -4.55 9.22 -4.82
N MET A 113 -4.91 8.39 -5.81
CA MET A 113 -6.29 8.02 -6.10
C MET A 113 -7.00 7.38 -4.88
N MET A 114 -6.31 6.50 -4.15
CA MET A 114 -6.85 5.84 -2.95
C MET A 114 -7.02 6.82 -1.78
N LEU A 115 -6.10 7.78 -1.61
CA LEU A 115 -6.19 8.85 -0.61
C LEU A 115 -7.39 9.77 -0.87
N GLU A 116 -7.70 10.04 -2.13
CA GLU A 116 -8.84 10.84 -2.55
C GLU A 116 -10.16 10.09 -2.39
N LYS A 117 -10.27 8.89 -2.98
CA LYS A 117 -11.53 8.12 -3.02
C LYS A 117 -11.91 7.51 -1.67
N GLN A 118 -10.93 7.16 -0.83
CA GLN A 118 -11.13 6.49 0.47
C GLN A 118 -12.14 5.31 0.38
N PRO A 119 -11.87 4.29 -0.46
CA PRO A 119 -12.79 3.16 -0.61
C PRO A 119 -13.01 2.42 0.72
N ALA A 120 -14.25 2.02 0.96
CA ALA A 120 -14.59 1.17 2.10
C ALA A 120 -14.15 -0.27 1.80
N MET A 121 -13.35 -0.84 2.70
CA MET A 121 -12.88 -2.22 2.58
C MET A 121 -13.69 -3.16 3.47
N GLU A 122 -14.06 -4.32 2.92
CA GLU A 122 -14.69 -5.41 3.66
C GLU A 122 -13.81 -6.65 3.55
N ALA A 123 -13.34 -7.16 4.69
CA ALA A 123 -12.52 -8.36 4.72
C ALA A 123 -13.37 -9.62 4.49
N ILE A 124 -12.83 -10.55 3.70
CA ILE A 124 -13.42 -11.87 3.44
C ILE A 124 -12.45 -12.99 3.82
N ILE A 125 -13.01 -14.18 3.97
CA ILE A 125 -12.21 -15.40 3.99
C ILE A 125 -11.61 -15.56 2.57
N PRO A 126 -10.31 -15.88 2.44
CA PRO A 126 -9.68 -16.07 1.14
C PRO A 126 -10.46 -17.09 0.30
N PRO A 127 -10.82 -16.78 -0.95
CA PRO A 127 -11.40 -17.77 -1.85
C PRO A 127 -10.47 -18.96 -2.08
N GLU A 128 -11.05 -20.11 -2.43
CA GLU A 128 -10.25 -21.28 -2.78
C GLU A 128 -9.31 -20.96 -3.96
N GLY A 129 -8.04 -21.34 -3.84
CA GLY A 129 -7.03 -21.08 -4.86
C GLY A 129 -6.54 -19.63 -4.93
N ALA A 130 -7.03 -18.72 -4.09
CA ALA A 130 -6.58 -17.32 -4.09
C ALA A 130 -5.07 -17.21 -3.81
N ALA A 131 -4.36 -16.67 -4.80
CA ALA A 131 -2.93 -16.36 -4.72
C ALA A 131 -2.74 -14.85 -4.92
N PHE A 132 -1.72 -14.30 -4.26
CA PHE A 132 -1.38 -12.89 -4.38
C PHE A 132 0.05 -12.72 -4.87
N GLU A 133 0.32 -11.61 -5.55
CA GLU A 133 1.67 -11.24 -5.98
C GLU A 133 2.59 -11.03 -4.77
N PRO A 134 3.84 -11.49 -4.78
CA PRO A 134 4.78 -11.21 -3.70
C PRO A 134 4.88 -9.71 -3.39
N ALA A 135 4.98 -9.38 -2.11
CA ALA A 135 5.32 -8.02 -1.71
C ALA A 135 6.84 -7.87 -1.77
N VAL A 136 7.34 -6.85 -2.49
CA VAL A 136 8.75 -6.49 -2.60
C VAL A 136 9.05 -5.16 -1.89
N VAL A 137 8.03 -4.34 -1.64
CA VAL A 137 8.18 -3.05 -0.96
C VAL A 137 8.18 -3.26 0.54
N THR A 138 9.22 -2.78 1.22
CA THR A 138 9.28 -2.79 2.68
C THR A 138 8.36 -1.72 3.27
N THR A 139 7.99 -1.85 4.54
CA THR A 139 7.17 -0.84 5.25
C THR A 139 7.91 0.49 5.38
N ALA A 140 9.24 0.47 5.48
CA ALA A 140 10.08 1.66 5.48
C ALA A 140 10.05 2.39 4.13
N ASP A 141 10.07 1.67 3.02
CA ASP A 141 9.98 2.26 1.68
C ASP A 141 8.56 2.71 1.35
N ALA A 142 7.55 1.98 1.82
CA ALA A 142 6.15 2.41 1.75
C ALA A 142 5.96 3.78 2.42
N ARG A 143 6.57 4.03 3.59
CA ARG A 143 6.55 5.35 4.25
C ARG A 143 7.15 6.45 3.37
N LYS A 144 8.31 6.19 2.73
CA LYS A 144 8.96 7.17 1.84
C LYS A 144 8.10 7.47 0.60
N LEU A 145 7.46 6.45 0.03
CA LEU A 145 6.54 6.63 -1.09
C LEU A 145 5.35 7.52 -0.69
N LEU A 146 4.80 7.32 0.51
CA LEU A 146 3.73 8.19 1.01
C LEU A 146 4.18 9.64 1.22
N GLU A 147 5.39 9.86 1.75
CA GLU A 147 5.97 11.20 1.88
C GLU A 147 6.08 11.89 0.51
N LEU A 148 6.52 11.17 -0.53
CA LEU A 148 6.54 11.67 -1.91
C LEU A 148 5.12 12.02 -2.43
N VAL A 149 4.13 11.16 -2.17
CA VAL A 149 2.75 11.39 -2.59
C VAL A 149 2.16 12.62 -1.91
N ILE A 150 2.39 12.81 -0.61
CA ILE A 150 1.94 14.01 0.13
C ILE A 150 2.51 15.26 -0.52
N VAL A 151 3.82 15.29 -0.80
CA VAL A 151 4.47 16.42 -1.48
C VAL A 151 3.88 16.63 -2.87
N SER A 152 3.59 15.56 -3.62
CA SER A 152 3.02 15.63 -4.97
C SER A 152 1.61 16.23 -4.96
N ILE A 153 0.74 15.80 -4.03
CA ILE A 153 -0.60 16.36 -3.83
C ILE A 153 -0.51 17.86 -3.49
N GLU A 154 0.37 18.23 -2.57
CA GLU A 154 0.52 19.64 -2.15
C GLU A 154 1.12 20.54 -3.23
N ALA A 155 2.02 20.00 -4.06
CA ALA A 155 2.59 20.69 -5.22
C ALA A 155 1.59 20.80 -6.38
N GLY A 156 0.63 19.88 -6.50
CA GLY A 156 -0.43 19.89 -7.52
C GLY A 156 -1.55 20.91 -7.24
N ARG A 157 -1.54 21.60 -6.09
CA ARG A 157 -2.53 22.62 -5.76
C ARG A 157 -2.40 23.85 -6.67
N ARG A 158 -3.49 24.63 -6.79
CA ARG A 158 -3.57 25.83 -7.64
C ARG A 158 -2.88 27.06 -7.01
N ASP A 159 -1.67 26.88 -6.53
CA ASP A 159 -0.80 27.93 -6.01
C ASP A 159 0.68 27.57 -6.24
N TRP A 160 1.58 28.51 -5.91
CA TRP A 160 3.02 28.34 -6.11
C TRP A 160 3.66 28.01 -4.77
N MET A 161 3.67 26.72 -4.41
CA MET A 161 4.28 26.24 -3.17
C MET A 161 5.80 26.34 -3.25
N GLU A 162 6.41 27.06 -2.31
CA GLU A 162 7.87 27.21 -2.17
C GLU A 162 8.44 26.17 -1.21
N SER A 163 7.78 25.96 -0.07
CA SER A 163 8.18 24.98 0.92
C SER A 163 6.99 24.36 1.63
N LEU A 164 7.18 23.12 2.08
CA LEU A 164 6.23 22.35 2.87
C LEU A 164 6.98 21.63 4.00
N ASP A 165 6.53 21.83 5.24
CA ASP A 165 6.94 21.06 6.41
C ASP A 165 5.70 20.36 7.00
N PHE A 166 5.82 19.07 7.27
CA PHE A 166 4.73 18.26 7.79
C PHE A 166 5.24 17.12 8.68
N ASP A 167 4.39 16.69 9.61
CA ASP A 167 4.54 15.40 10.30
C ASP A 167 3.67 14.34 9.65
N LEU A 168 4.24 13.15 9.47
CA LEU A 168 3.52 11.94 9.07
C LEU A 168 3.57 10.91 10.21
N ARG A 169 2.40 10.52 10.69
CA ARG A 169 2.21 9.39 11.61
C ARG A 169 1.44 8.29 10.90
N LEU A 170 1.96 7.07 10.97
CA LEU A 170 1.31 5.86 10.47
C LEU A 170 1.02 4.96 11.66
N ASP A 171 -0.26 4.83 12.00
CA ASP A 171 -0.73 3.92 13.02
C ASP A 171 -1.20 2.62 12.35
N SER A 172 -0.99 1.48 13.01
CA SER A 172 -1.43 0.14 12.59
C SER A 172 -0.97 -0.29 11.20
N GLU A 173 -0.13 -1.32 11.13
CA GLU A 173 0.30 -1.95 9.89
C GLU A 173 -0.55 -3.20 9.60
N ALA A 174 -1.09 -3.29 8.39
CA ALA A 174 -1.73 -4.51 7.92
C ALA A 174 -1.41 -4.74 6.44
N LEU A 175 -1.22 -6.01 6.06
CA LEU A 175 -1.17 -6.41 4.66
C LEU A 175 -2.58 -6.73 4.18
N TRP A 176 -3.08 -5.95 3.22
CA TRP A 176 -4.36 -6.22 2.57
C TRP A 176 -4.12 -6.66 1.14
N LEU A 177 -4.93 -7.60 0.67
CA LEU A 177 -4.87 -8.19 -0.65
C LEU A 177 -6.11 -7.72 -1.39
N LEU A 178 -5.90 -6.82 -2.35
CA LEU A 178 -6.97 -6.19 -3.10
C LEU A 178 -7.14 -6.91 -4.45
N PRO A 179 -8.39 -7.23 -4.85
CA PRO A 179 -8.65 -7.86 -6.12
C PRO A 179 -8.40 -6.86 -7.25
N ALA A 180 -7.69 -7.27 -8.29
CA ALA A 180 -7.32 -6.39 -9.38
C ALA A 180 -7.28 -7.12 -10.72
N GLU A 181 -7.35 -6.35 -11.80
CA GLU A 181 -7.06 -6.80 -13.15
C GLU A 181 -6.26 -5.75 -13.92
N ARG A 182 -5.46 -6.20 -14.88
CA ARG A 182 -4.71 -5.30 -15.78
C ARG A 182 -5.56 -5.04 -17.03
N ARG A 183 -5.86 -3.77 -17.33
CA ARG A 183 -6.50 -3.37 -18.61
C ARG A 183 -5.64 -2.31 -19.28
N LYS A 184 -5.22 -2.55 -20.52
CA LYS A 184 -4.48 -1.58 -21.36
C LYS A 184 -3.36 -0.87 -20.59
N ASP A 185 -2.54 -1.67 -19.89
CA ASP A 185 -1.40 -1.21 -19.09
C ASP A 185 -1.71 -0.45 -17.79
N GLU A 186 -2.96 -0.44 -17.33
CA GLU A 186 -3.35 0.12 -16.02
C GLU A 186 -3.94 -0.94 -15.10
N TRP A 187 -3.68 -0.80 -13.79
CA TRP A 187 -4.34 -1.59 -12.76
C TRP A 187 -5.75 -1.06 -12.50
N ASN A 188 -6.73 -1.95 -12.59
CA ASN A 188 -8.10 -1.69 -12.16
C ASN A 188 -8.37 -2.49 -10.89
N LEU A 189 -8.63 -1.80 -9.78
CA LEU A 189 -8.99 -2.45 -8.52
C LEU A 189 -10.48 -2.77 -8.55
N LEU A 190 -10.82 -4.02 -8.29
CA LEU A 190 -12.18 -4.57 -8.38
C LEU A 190 -12.92 -4.41 -7.05
N LEU A 191 -12.96 -3.17 -6.56
CA LEU A 191 -13.53 -2.79 -5.27
C LEU A 191 -14.92 -2.18 -5.46
N LYS A 192 -15.78 -2.33 -4.45
CA LYS A 192 -17.11 -1.72 -4.47
C LYS A 192 -16.97 -0.20 -4.45
N ASN A 193 -17.61 0.48 -5.41
CA ASN A 193 -17.60 1.94 -5.56
C ASN A 193 -16.20 2.54 -5.83
N PHE A 194 -15.33 1.82 -6.56
CA PHE A 194 -13.99 2.28 -6.91
C PHE A 194 -13.77 2.40 -8.42
#